data_AF-A0A061F617-F1
#
_entry.id   AF-A0A061F617-F1
#
_cell.length_a   1.000
_cell.length_b   1.000
_cell.length_c   1.000
_cell.angle_alpha   90.00
_cell.angle_beta   90.00
_cell.angle_gamma   90.00
#
_symmetry.space_group_name_H-M   'P 1'
#
loop_
_entity.id
_entity.type
_entity.pdbx_description
1 polymer ?
#
loop_
_entity_poly.entity_id
_entity_poly.type
_entity_poly.pdbx_seq_one_letter_code
_entity_poly.pdbx_strand_id
1 'polypeptide(L)'
;MSPQARFEDGKDIHRLNSLPDGNYLSHHLISSSTRNDPDIYLITKVEIDGWLYYALRHGVQELELKLRKTYGLDLPGLPSAGCLFSCKMLVRLELKLGRNFILEVPPTVRLPKLKVLHLEKVEFSDGESVQRLFSQCSMLEELIVKYCVWEDVNKFTVSNPTLKRLTLRRLRSISHQELEINAPSLVYFEHFDFVAKNYSLLNLQSLVEALIDVEPEIFRFFYPTPSTDLLRGIKAGLLRGISNIKSLHLGCNFSNAYGGRRIPKLDFIGFPFPNLTFLEIDTSFS
;
A
#
# COMPACT_ATOMS: atom_id res chain seq x y z
N MET A 1 -31.69 -5.54 -33.17
CA MET A 1 -32.30 -5.27 -31.85
C MET A 1 -32.42 -6.59 -31.12
N SER A 2 -31.53 -6.81 -30.15
CA SER A 2 -31.51 -7.95 -29.22
C SER A 2 -30.74 -7.48 -27.95
N PRO A 3 -31.06 -7.99 -26.76
CA PRO A 3 -31.04 -7.20 -25.53
C PRO A 3 -29.72 -7.26 -24.74
N GLN A 4 -29.48 -6.17 -24.00
CA GLN A 4 -28.47 -6.04 -22.94
C GLN A 4 -28.72 -7.03 -21.80
N ALA A 5 -27.67 -7.75 -21.36
CA ALA A 5 -27.68 -8.50 -20.12
C ALA A 5 -27.02 -7.65 -19.01
N ARG A 6 -27.81 -7.36 -17.97
CA ARG A 6 -27.39 -6.76 -16.70
C ARG A 6 -26.54 -7.76 -15.91
N PHE A 7 -25.47 -7.29 -15.28
CA PHE A 7 -24.77 -8.04 -14.24
C PHE A 7 -25.58 -7.93 -12.94
N GLU A 8 -26.15 -9.05 -12.50
CA GLU A 8 -26.69 -9.20 -11.15
C GLU A 8 -25.60 -9.72 -10.22
N ASP A 9 -25.45 -9.03 -9.09
CA ASP A 9 -24.61 -9.40 -7.96
C ASP A 9 -25.06 -10.71 -7.32
N GLY A 10 -24.08 -11.50 -6.88
CA GLY A 10 -24.28 -12.52 -5.85
C GLY A 10 -24.67 -13.90 -6.38
N LYS A 11 -23.67 -14.70 -6.76
CA LYS A 11 -23.63 -16.16 -6.61
C LYS A 11 -22.29 -16.67 -7.12
N ASP A 12 -21.38 -16.97 -6.21
CA ASP A 12 -20.36 -18.01 -6.36
C ASP A 12 -19.66 -18.22 -5.01
N ILE A 13 -20.40 -18.79 -4.06
CA ILE A 13 -19.86 -19.36 -2.82
C ILE A 13 -20.24 -20.85 -2.80
N HIS A 14 -19.80 -21.62 -3.79
CA HIS A 14 -19.83 -23.08 -3.72
C HIS A 14 -18.85 -23.69 -4.71
N ARG A 15 -17.53 -23.64 -4.44
CA ARG A 15 -16.57 -24.66 -4.92
C ARG A 15 -15.33 -24.70 -4.03
N LEU A 16 -15.41 -25.34 -2.87
CA LEU A 16 -14.22 -25.93 -2.20
C LEU A 16 -14.53 -27.16 -1.32
N ASN A 17 -15.77 -27.68 -1.31
CA ASN A 17 -16.13 -28.89 -0.54
C ASN A 17 -16.22 -30.19 -1.39
N SER A 18 -15.59 -30.21 -2.56
CA SER A 18 -15.20 -31.46 -3.21
C SER A 18 -14.08 -31.14 -4.20
N LEU A 19 -12.93 -31.78 -4.03
CA LEU A 19 -11.93 -31.90 -5.08
C LEU A 19 -12.13 -33.26 -5.74
N PRO A 20 -12.94 -33.39 -6.82
CA PRO A 20 -12.76 -34.48 -7.75
C PRO A 20 -11.60 -34.15 -8.71
N ASP A 21 -10.99 -35.22 -9.18
CA ASP A 21 -9.79 -35.27 -10.00
C ASP A 21 -9.67 -34.20 -11.10
N GLY A 22 -8.45 -33.67 -11.24
CA GLY A 22 -7.93 -33.24 -12.53
C GLY A 22 -8.42 -31.90 -13.08
N ASN A 23 -7.48 -30.96 -13.17
CA ASN A 23 -7.35 -30.02 -14.29
C ASN A 23 -8.31 -28.84 -14.42
N TYR A 24 -8.74 -28.13 -13.37
CA TYR A 24 -9.25 -26.75 -13.55
C TYR A 24 -9.01 -25.86 -12.32
N LEU A 25 -7.75 -25.57 -11.98
CA LEU A 25 -7.41 -24.48 -11.04
C LEU A 25 -6.78 -23.34 -11.83
N SER A 26 -7.62 -22.42 -12.29
CA SER A 26 -7.17 -21.15 -12.87
C SER A 26 -6.51 -20.31 -11.79
N HIS A 27 -5.17 -20.38 -11.70
CA HIS A 27 -4.14 -19.38 -11.29
C HIS A 27 -4.40 -18.30 -10.23
N HIS A 28 -5.53 -18.29 -9.52
CA HIS A 28 -5.92 -17.29 -8.54
C HIS A 28 -6.58 -17.99 -7.35
N LEU A 29 -5.96 -17.91 -6.17
CA LEU A 29 -6.65 -18.20 -4.92
C LEU A 29 -7.27 -16.88 -4.45
N ILE A 30 -8.58 -16.84 -4.27
CA ILE A 30 -9.31 -15.71 -3.68
C ILE A 30 -10.07 -16.24 -2.47
N SER A 31 -9.66 -15.88 -1.26
CA SER A 31 -10.50 -16.06 -0.07
C SER A 31 -11.29 -14.78 0.16
N SER A 32 -12.62 -14.84 0.24
CA SER A 32 -13.42 -13.68 0.65
C SER A 32 -14.49 -14.11 1.66
N SER A 33 -14.68 -13.32 2.71
CA SER A 33 -15.77 -13.48 3.67
C SER A 33 -16.66 -12.23 3.62
N THR A 34 -17.97 -12.41 3.38
CA THR A 34 -18.97 -11.35 3.24
C THR A 34 -19.63 -10.98 4.56
N ARG A 35 -20.12 -9.74 4.65
CA ARG A 35 -20.50 -9.04 5.89
C ARG A 35 -21.77 -9.55 6.60
N ASN A 36 -22.54 -10.43 5.95
CA ASN A 36 -23.92 -10.76 6.34
C ASN A 36 -24.21 -12.27 6.39
N ASP A 37 -23.19 -13.13 6.40
CA ASP A 37 -23.44 -14.57 6.53
C ASP A 37 -23.42 -14.95 8.02
N PRO A 38 -24.52 -15.44 8.62
CA PRO A 38 -24.53 -15.95 9.98
C PRO A 38 -23.76 -17.27 10.11
N ASP A 39 -23.48 -17.96 9.00
CA ASP A 39 -22.64 -19.15 8.94
C ASP A 39 -21.18 -18.76 8.62
N ILE A 40 -20.58 -17.88 9.44
CA ILE A 40 -19.14 -17.63 9.38
C ILE A 40 -18.42 -18.91 9.82
N TYR A 41 -18.15 -19.79 8.86
CA TYR A 41 -17.13 -20.82 9.04
C TYR A 41 -15.83 -20.10 9.39
N LEU A 42 -15.38 -20.31 10.63
CA LEU A 42 -14.16 -19.75 11.17
C LEU A 42 -12.98 -20.32 10.38
N ILE A 43 -12.47 -19.59 9.40
CA ILE A 43 -11.23 -19.99 8.71
C ILE A 43 -10.11 -19.96 9.75
N THR A 44 -9.58 -21.14 10.05
CA THR A 44 -8.50 -21.34 11.01
C THR A 44 -7.14 -21.03 10.38
N LYS A 45 -6.17 -20.77 11.27
CA LYS A 45 -4.74 -20.67 10.93
C LYS A 45 -4.25 -21.85 10.08
N VAL A 46 -4.67 -23.06 10.42
CA VAL A 46 -4.28 -24.31 9.73
C VAL A 46 -4.82 -24.36 8.30
N GLU A 47 -6.06 -23.90 8.08
CA GLU A 47 -6.65 -23.87 6.74
C GLU A 47 -5.93 -22.87 5.82
N ILE A 48 -5.59 -21.68 6.34
CA ILE A 48 -4.82 -20.68 5.60
C ILE A 48 -3.45 -21.23 5.21
N ASP A 49 -2.73 -21.86 6.15
CA ASP A 49 -1.44 -22.50 5.87
C ASP A 49 -1.58 -23.60 4.82
N GLY A 50 -2.64 -24.41 4.89
CA GLY A 50 -2.93 -25.45 3.91
C GLY A 50 -3.13 -24.88 2.51
N TRP A 51 -3.91 -23.81 2.38
CA TRP A 51 -4.14 -23.14 1.09
C TRP A 51 -2.86 -22.51 0.54
N LEU A 52 -2.10 -21.81 1.38
CA LEU A 52 -0.82 -21.23 0.98
C LEU A 52 0.16 -22.32 0.55
N TYR A 53 0.32 -23.37 1.34
CA TYR A 53 1.21 -24.49 1.01
C TYR A 53 0.83 -25.13 -0.32
N TYR A 54 -0.46 -25.42 -0.51
CA TYR A 54 -0.97 -26.00 -1.75
C TYR A 54 -0.68 -25.08 -2.95
N ALA A 55 -1.11 -23.82 -2.90
CA ALA A 55 -0.91 -22.87 -3.99
C ALA A 55 0.57 -22.73 -4.38
N LEU A 56 1.45 -22.56 -3.40
CA LEU A 56 2.88 -22.35 -3.64
C LEU A 56 3.55 -23.61 -4.18
N ARG A 57 3.17 -24.81 -3.69
CA ARG A 57 3.66 -26.10 -4.20
C ARG A 57 3.24 -26.36 -5.65
N HIS A 58 2.07 -25.87 -6.03
CA HIS A 58 1.54 -25.99 -7.40
C HIS A 58 1.99 -24.86 -8.33
N GLY A 59 2.96 -24.03 -7.92
CA GLY A 59 3.60 -23.04 -8.79
C GLY A 59 2.73 -21.84 -9.11
N VAL A 60 1.79 -21.48 -8.23
CA VAL A 60 0.99 -20.26 -8.35
C VAL A 60 1.91 -19.04 -8.43
N GLN A 61 1.69 -18.21 -9.46
CA GLN A 61 2.45 -16.99 -9.71
C GLN A 61 1.73 -15.75 -9.17
N GLU A 62 0.41 -15.81 -9.03
CA GLU A 62 -0.40 -14.70 -8.53
C GLU A 62 -1.21 -15.15 -7.34
N LEU A 63 -0.96 -14.54 -6.18
CA LEU A 63 -1.64 -14.87 -4.95
C LEU A 63 -2.34 -13.64 -4.40
N GLU A 64 -3.64 -13.78 -4.13
CA GLU A 64 -4.45 -12.76 -3.50
C GLU A 64 -5.08 -13.32 -2.21
N LEU A 65 -4.62 -12.83 -1.07
CA LEU A 65 -5.14 -13.26 0.23
C LEU A 65 -5.90 -12.12 0.89
N LYS A 66 -7.22 -12.25 0.97
CA LYS A 66 -8.09 -11.28 1.65
C LYS A 66 -8.70 -11.92 2.90
N LEU A 67 -8.20 -11.53 4.06
CA LEU A 67 -8.68 -11.97 5.36
C LEU A 67 -9.37 -10.80 6.07
N ARG A 68 -10.62 -11.00 6.50
CA ARG A 68 -11.36 -10.02 7.29
C ARG A 68 -11.46 -10.51 8.74
N LYS A 69 -11.58 -9.58 9.67
CA LYS A 69 -11.77 -9.90 11.09
C LYS A 69 -13.05 -10.72 11.26
N THR A 70 -12.94 -11.89 11.87
CA THR A 70 -14.06 -12.58 12.52
C THR A 70 -14.16 -12.05 13.95
N TYR A 71 -15.30 -11.51 14.34
CA TYR A 71 -15.52 -11.03 15.70
C TYR A 71 -15.42 -12.21 16.67
N GLY A 72 -14.66 -12.07 17.77
CA GLY A 72 -14.67 -13.01 18.89
C GLY A 72 -13.48 -13.96 19.03
N LEU A 73 -12.45 -13.90 18.17
CA LEU A 73 -11.22 -14.68 18.37
C LEU A 73 -9.98 -13.79 18.25
N ASP A 74 -9.10 -13.90 19.24
CA ASP A 74 -7.70 -13.52 19.13
C ASP A 74 -7.04 -14.52 18.17
N LEU A 75 -6.96 -14.18 16.88
CA LEU A 75 -6.20 -15.01 15.93
C LEU A 75 -4.71 -14.69 16.11
N PRO A 76 -3.87 -15.65 16.55
CA PRO A 76 -2.47 -15.41 16.85
C PRO A 76 -1.64 -15.30 15.56
N GLY A 77 -1.41 -14.07 15.11
CA GLY A 77 -0.54 -13.73 13.97
C GLY A 77 -1.01 -14.32 12.63
N LEU A 78 -0.51 -13.79 11.51
CA LEU A 78 -0.61 -14.53 10.26
C LEU A 78 0.31 -15.76 10.38
N PRO A 79 -0.21 -16.98 10.19
CA PRO A 79 0.57 -18.20 10.31
C PRO A 79 1.76 -18.25 9.36
N SER A 80 2.87 -18.83 9.83
CA SER A 80 4.11 -19.23 9.13
C SER A 80 4.19 -18.98 7.62
N ALA A 81 4.14 -17.71 7.22
CA ALA A 81 4.31 -17.24 5.85
C ALA A 81 5.75 -17.43 5.32
N GLY A 82 6.59 -18.21 6.01
CA GLY A 82 7.94 -18.54 5.57
C GLY A 82 7.96 -19.14 4.16
N CYS A 83 7.00 -20.00 3.83
CA CYS A 83 6.86 -20.54 2.48
C CYS A 83 6.43 -19.48 1.46
N LEU A 84 5.51 -18.58 1.85
CA LEU A 84 5.08 -17.45 1.02
C LEU A 84 6.28 -16.57 0.67
N PHE A 85 7.03 -16.12 1.67
CA PHE A 85 8.16 -15.21 1.54
C PHE A 85 9.43 -15.83 0.95
N SER A 86 9.44 -17.15 0.70
CA SER A 86 10.54 -17.84 0.01
C SER A 86 10.15 -18.39 -1.37
N CYS A 87 8.92 -18.11 -1.82
CA CYS A 87 8.43 -18.61 -3.10
C CYS A 87 9.15 -17.93 -4.28
N LYS A 88 9.84 -18.74 -5.08
CA LYS A 88 10.62 -18.26 -6.23
C LYS A 88 9.76 -17.98 -7.48
N MET A 89 8.52 -18.48 -7.52
CA MET A 89 7.63 -18.38 -8.68
C MET A 89 6.64 -17.22 -8.60
N LEU A 90 6.47 -16.64 -7.41
CA LEU A 90 5.48 -15.58 -7.20
C LEU A 90 5.88 -14.31 -7.95
N VAL A 91 4.97 -13.85 -8.81
CA VAL A 91 5.07 -12.64 -9.62
C VAL A 91 4.19 -11.53 -9.05
N ARG A 92 3.04 -11.87 -8.49
CA ARG A 92 2.07 -10.93 -7.92
C ARG A 92 1.61 -11.42 -6.55
N LEU A 93 1.71 -10.54 -5.56
CA LEU A 93 1.26 -10.80 -4.20
C LEU A 93 0.37 -9.65 -3.74
N GLU A 94 -0.89 -9.96 -3.45
CA GLU A 94 -1.78 -9.06 -2.74
C GLU A 94 -2.15 -9.63 -1.37
N LEU A 95 -1.91 -8.86 -0.33
CA LEU A 95 -2.33 -9.18 1.02
C LEU A 95 -3.27 -8.08 1.54
N LYS A 96 -4.51 -8.45 1.80
CA LYS A 96 -5.49 -7.60 2.48
C LYS A 96 -5.88 -8.25 3.80
N LEU A 97 -5.19 -7.85 4.85
CA LEU A 97 -5.34 -8.46 6.16
C LEU A 97 -6.18 -7.55 7.05
N GLY A 98 -7.16 -8.11 7.76
CA GLY A 98 -7.98 -7.35 8.70
C GLY A 98 -7.18 -6.88 9.91
N ARG A 99 -7.83 -6.11 10.80
CA ARG A 99 -7.25 -5.80 12.11
C ARG A 99 -6.96 -7.11 12.88
N ASN A 100 -5.85 -7.13 13.62
CA ASN A 100 -5.35 -8.25 14.43
C ASN A 100 -4.59 -9.35 13.67
N PHE A 101 -4.36 -9.20 12.36
CA PHE A 101 -3.44 -10.07 11.63
C PHE A 101 -2.05 -9.42 11.59
N ILE A 102 -1.17 -9.85 12.48
CA ILE A 102 0.23 -9.42 12.50
C ILE A 102 1.02 -10.25 11.48
N LEU A 103 1.61 -9.59 10.50
CA LEU A 103 2.45 -10.19 9.48
C LEU A 103 3.90 -10.22 9.94
N GLU A 104 4.40 -11.41 10.21
CA GLU A 104 5.81 -11.66 10.48
C GLU A 104 6.57 -11.92 9.18
N VAL A 105 7.50 -11.03 8.83
CA VAL A 105 8.37 -11.22 7.65
C VAL A 105 9.67 -11.88 8.09
N PRO A 106 9.96 -13.12 7.64
CA PRO A 106 11.16 -13.82 8.07
C PRO A 106 12.42 -13.08 7.58
N PRO A 107 13.54 -13.15 8.32
CA PRO A 107 14.81 -12.59 7.89
C PRO A 107 15.31 -13.13 6.54
N THR A 108 14.85 -14.32 6.17
CA THR A 108 15.20 -15.04 4.93
C THR A 108 14.30 -14.71 3.74
N VAL A 109 13.43 -13.69 3.84
CA VAL A 109 12.53 -13.29 2.75
C VAL A 109 13.28 -13.09 1.44
N ARG A 110 12.81 -13.76 0.38
CA ARG A 110 13.37 -13.70 -0.96
C ARG A 110 12.30 -14.04 -2.00
N LEU A 111 11.84 -13.01 -2.71
CA LEU A 111 10.82 -13.11 -3.75
C LEU A 111 11.39 -12.64 -5.10
N PRO A 112 12.25 -13.45 -5.74
CA PRO A 112 13.09 -13.00 -6.84
C PRO A 112 12.34 -12.65 -8.14
N LYS A 113 11.12 -13.14 -8.32
CA LYS A 113 10.28 -12.86 -9.50
C LYS A 113 9.14 -11.87 -9.23
N LEU A 114 9.02 -11.38 -7.99
CA LEU A 114 7.89 -10.54 -7.61
C LEU A 114 7.99 -9.18 -8.29
N LYS A 115 6.96 -8.87 -9.07
CA LYS A 115 6.79 -7.62 -9.81
C LYS A 115 5.74 -6.71 -9.18
N VAL A 116 4.73 -7.30 -8.54
CA VAL A 116 3.61 -6.55 -7.97
C VAL A 116 3.42 -6.97 -6.52
N LEU A 117 3.49 -5.99 -5.61
CA LEU A 117 3.22 -6.18 -4.20
C LEU A 117 2.18 -5.18 -3.72
N HIS A 118 1.00 -5.69 -3.35
CA HIS A 118 -0.07 -4.88 -2.77
C HIS A 118 -0.32 -5.31 -1.33
N LEU A 119 -0.33 -4.32 -0.44
CA LEU A 119 -0.53 -4.50 0.99
C LEU A 119 -1.65 -3.56 1.41
N GLU A 120 -2.73 -4.11 1.95
CA GLU A 120 -3.85 -3.34 2.47
C GLU A 120 -4.20 -3.79 3.89
N LYS A 121 -4.25 -2.84 4.84
CA LYS A 121 -4.64 -3.06 6.24
C LYS A 121 -3.73 -4.04 7.00
N VAL A 122 -2.52 -4.28 6.50
CA VAL A 122 -1.51 -5.16 7.10
C VAL A 122 -0.87 -4.49 8.32
N GLU A 123 -0.80 -5.22 9.42
CA GLU A 123 -0.03 -4.85 10.62
C GLU A 123 1.25 -5.67 10.62
N PHE A 124 2.42 -5.01 10.66
CA PHE A 124 3.71 -5.69 10.68
C PHE A 124 4.21 -5.84 12.11
N SER A 125 4.94 -6.93 12.39
CA SER A 125 5.57 -7.17 13.69
C SER A 125 6.54 -6.07 14.11
N ASP A 126 7.24 -5.49 13.13
CA ASP A 126 8.26 -4.47 13.31
C ASP A 126 8.51 -3.75 11.97
N GLY A 127 9.04 -2.53 12.03
CA GLY A 127 9.32 -1.77 10.81
C GLY A 127 10.55 -2.26 10.02
N GLU A 128 11.51 -2.98 10.63
CA GLU A 128 12.63 -3.58 9.89
C GLU A 128 12.15 -4.65 8.92
N SER A 129 11.14 -5.42 9.30
CA SER A 129 10.46 -6.43 8.49
C SER A 129 9.84 -5.83 7.23
N VAL A 130 9.29 -4.62 7.33
CA VAL A 130 8.78 -3.86 6.16
C VAL A 130 9.93 -3.48 5.22
N GLN A 131 11.01 -2.92 5.76
CA GLN A 131 12.19 -2.52 5.00
C GLN A 131 12.85 -3.72 4.29
N ARG A 132 12.92 -4.86 5.00
CA ARG A 132 13.45 -6.11 4.49
C ARG A 132 12.60 -6.66 3.34
N LEU A 133 11.27 -6.66 3.49
CA LEU A 133 10.36 -7.12 2.45
C LEU A 133 10.60 -6.37 1.13
N PHE A 134 10.69 -5.05 1.17
CA PHE A 134 10.84 -4.23 -0.04
C PHE A 134 12.23 -4.31 -0.65
N SER A 135 13.29 -4.33 0.18
CA SER A 135 14.67 -4.43 -0.31
C SER A 135 15.01 -5.79 -0.94
N GLN A 136 14.32 -6.87 -0.54
CA GLN A 136 14.56 -8.22 -1.07
C GLN A 136 13.75 -8.57 -2.32
N CYS A 137 12.89 -7.68 -2.81
CA CYS A 137 12.11 -7.84 -4.04
C CYS A 137 12.78 -7.13 -5.23
N SER A 138 13.83 -7.72 -5.79
CA SER A 138 14.71 -7.07 -6.79
C SER A 138 14.08 -6.81 -8.17
N MET A 139 12.92 -7.38 -8.47
CA MET A 139 12.19 -7.21 -9.74
C MET A 139 10.89 -6.41 -9.56
N LEU A 140 10.69 -5.77 -8.41
CA LEU A 140 9.45 -5.09 -8.08
C LEU A 140 9.22 -3.91 -9.03
N GLU A 141 8.11 -3.93 -9.77
CA GLU A 141 7.69 -2.88 -10.70
C GLU A 141 6.57 -2.02 -10.11
N GLU A 142 5.74 -2.58 -9.22
CA GLU A 142 4.62 -1.89 -8.57
C GLU A 142 4.53 -2.24 -7.08
N LEU A 143 4.46 -1.19 -6.25
CA LEU A 143 4.26 -1.28 -4.81
C LEU A 143 3.06 -0.42 -4.40
N ILE A 144 2.06 -1.06 -3.77
CA ILE A 144 0.92 -0.38 -3.17
C ILE A 144 0.88 -0.73 -1.68
N VAL A 145 0.93 0.29 -0.82
CA VAL A 145 0.80 0.14 0.63
C VAL A 145 -0.32 1.05 1.12
N LYS A 146 -1.38 0.44 1.67
CA LYS A 146 -2.60 1.14 2.08
C LYS A 146 -3.00 0.75 3.49
N TYR A 147 -3.24 1.72 4.36
CA TYR A 147 -3.73 1.48 5.73
C TYR A 147 -2.86 0.52 6.57
N CYS A 148 -1.58 0.37 6.22
CA CYS A 148 -0.67 -0.51 6.92
C CYS A 148 -0.07 0.19 8.15
N VAL A 149 0.36 -0.61 9.12
CA VAL A 149 0.92 -0.15 10.39
C VAL A 149 2.17 -0.95 10.73
N TRP A 150 3.19 -0.26 11.21
CA TRP A 150 4.44 -0.83 11.77
C TRP A 150 4.96 0.08 12.88
N GLU A 151 5.74 -0.46 13.81
CA GLU A 151 6.36 0.30 14.90
C GLU A 151 7.90 0.26 14.78
N ASP A 152 8.58 0.97 15.69
CA ASP A 152 10.03 0.87 15.93
C ASP A 152 10.97 1.29 14.77
N VAL A 153 10.49 2.11 13.84
CA VAL A 153 11.33 2.69 12.79
C VAL A 153 11.20 4.20 12.77
N ASN A 154 12.32 4.91 12.66
CA ASN A 154 12.36 6.37 12.55
C ASN A 154 12.40 6.86 11.09
N LYS A 155 12.72 5.96 10.15
CA LYS A 155 12.88 6.26 8.73
C LYS A 155 12.33 5.13 7.87
N PHE A 156 11.30 5.43 7.11
CA PHE A 156 10.72 4.53 6.12
C PHE A 156 11.39 4.76 4.76
N THR A 157 12.14 3.76 4.31
CA THR A 157 12.85 3.79 3.02
C THR A 157 12.17 2.90 1.98
N VAL A 158 12.06 3.40 0.75
CA VAL A 158 11.70 2.63 -0.44
C VAL A 158 12.83 2.81 -1.45
N SER A 159 13.73 1.83 -1.53
CA SER A 159 14.86 1.85 -2.45
C SER A 159 14.76 0.66 -3.41
N ASN A 160 14.39 0.91 -4.66
CA ASN A 160 14.22 -0.13 -5.65
C ASN A 160 14.42 0.41 -7.08
N PRO A 161 15.43 -0.07 -7.84
CA PRO A 161 15.74 0.47 -9.16
C PRO A 161 14.75 0.07 -10.25
N THR A 162 13.94 -0.98 -10.06
CA THR A 162 12.96 -1.46 -11.04
C THR A 162 11.56 -0.91 -10.82
N LEU A 163 11.32 -0.25 -9.68
CA LEU A 163 10.01 0.25 -9.27
C LEU A 163 9.54 1.36 -10.20
N LYS A 164 8.38 1.17 -10.83
CA LYS A 164 7.74 2.10 -11.77
C LYS A 164 6.53 2.81 -11.15
N ARG A 165 5.83 2.16 -10.23
CA ARG A 165 4.63 2.70 -9.58
C ARG A 165 4.73 2.51 -8.07
N LEU A 166 4.57 3.61 -7.33
CA LEU A 166 4.54 3.62 -5.88
C LEU A 166 3.28 4.32 -5.39
N THR A 167 2.49 3.64 -4.57
CA THR A 167 1.34 4.22 -3.88
C THR A 167 1.48 4.01 -2.38
N LEU A 168 1.56 5.11 -1.64
CA LEU A 168 1.54 5.15 -0.18
C LEU A 168 0.25 5.83 0.25
N ARG A 169 -0.64 5.13 0.94
CA ARG A 169 -1.88 5.73 1.46
C ARG A 169 -2.16 5.40 2.93
N ARG A 170 -2.45 6.44 3.72
CA ARG A 170 -3.01 6.38 5.08
C ARG A 170 -2.20 5.46 6.00
N LEU A 171 -0.89 5.61 6.00
CA LEU A 171 0.07 4.82 6.77
C LEU A 171 0.23 5.51 8.13
N ARG A 172 -0.41 4.94 9.15
CA ARG A 172 -0.47 5.55 10.49
C ARG A 172 0.91 5.86 11.07
N SER A 173 1.92 5.10 10.67
CA SER A 173 3.27 5.16 11.20
C SER A 173 4.16 6.24 10.57
N ILE A 174 3.82 6.76 9.38
CA ILE A 174 4.73 7.67 8.65
C ILE A 174 4.79 9.08 9.24
N SER A 175 3.77 9.50 9.97
CA SER A 175 3.63 10.90 10.42
C SER A 175 4.81 11.39 11.28
N HIS A 176 5.43 10.48 12.05
CA HIS A 176 6.59 10.76 12.89
C HIS A 176 7.93 10.30 12.28
N GLN A 177 7.90 9.73 11.07
CA GLN A 177 9.05 9.10 10.42
C GLN A 177 9.59 9.97 9.29
N GLU A 178 10.87 9.76 8.95
CA GLU A 178 11.43 10.26 7.70
C GLU A 178 11.00 9.36 6.54
N LEU A 179 10.64 9.94 5.40
CA LEU A 179 10.33 9.20 4.17
C LEU A 179 11.49 9.34 3.19
N GLU A 180 12.15 8.24 2.85
CA GLU A 180 13.14 8.18 1.78
C GLU A 180 12.65 7.34 0.62
N ILE A 181 12.72 7.88 -0.59
CA ILE A 181 12.41 7.14 -1.82
C ILE A 181 13.61 7.27 -2.74
N ASN A 182 14.18 6.15 -3.16
CA ASN A 182 15.27 6.08 -4.12
C ASN A 182 14.89 5.10 -5.24
N ALA A 183 14.31 5.61 -6.31
CA ALA A 183 13.69 4.79 -7.35
C ALA A 183 13.90 5.40 -8.75
N PRO A 184 15.06 5.16 -9.39
CA PRO A 184 15.42 5.73 -10.70
C PRO A 184 14.43 5.45 -11.82
N SER A 185 13.67 4.36 -11.77
CA SER A 185 12.67 3.99 -12.78
C SER A 185 11.24 4.40 -12.42
N LEU A 186 11.04 5.15 -11.32
CA LEU A 186 9.71 5.51 -10.85
C LEU A 186 9.05 6.48 -11.84
N VAL A 187 7.88 6.11 -12.36
CA VAL A 187 7.11 6.90 -13.33
C VAL A 187 5.89 7.54 -12.69
N TYR A 188 5.28 6.84 -11.73
CA TYR A 188 4.09 7.27 -11.01
C TYR A 188 4.32 7.20 -9.50
N PHE A 189 4.06 8.31 -8.82
CA PHE A 189 4.11 8.39 -7.37
C PHE A 189 2.79 8.91 -6.80
N GLU A 190 2.23 8.17 -5.87
CA GLU A 190 1.08 8.60 -5.10
C GLU A 190 1.42 8.60 -3.61
N HIS A 191 1.15 9.74 -2.97
CA HIS A 191 1.29 9.94 -1.54
C HIS A 191 0.02 10.55 -0.98
N PHE A 192 -0.82 9.72 -0.38
CA PHE A 192 -2.04 10.11 0.31
C PHE A 192 -1.86 9.83 1.81
N ASP A 193 -1.25 10.72 2.58
CA ASP A 193 -0.89 10.38 3.96
C ASP A 193 -0.71 11.57 4.89
N PHE A 194 -0.43 11.31 6.16
CA PHE A 194 0.12 12.34 7.03
C PHE A 194 1.46 12.83 6.50
N VAL A 195 1.72 14.12 6.72
CA VAL A 195 3.01 14.72 6.37
C VAL A 195 4.11 14.03 7.18
N ALA A 196 5.09 13.41 6.50
CA ALA A 196 6.28 12.85 7.12
C ALA A 196 7.15 13.95 7.77
N LYS A 197 7.97 13.56 8.77
CA LYS A 197 8.89 14.48 9.45
C LYS A 197 9.85 15.16 8.47
N ASN A 198 10.42 14.39 7.56
CA ASN A 198 11.33 14.83 6.50
C ASN A 198 11.10 13.98 5.25
N TYR A 199 11.42 14.54 4.08
CA TYR A 199 11.37 13.84 2.80
C TYR A 199 12.75 13.83 2.15
N SER A 200 13.20 12.65 1.72
CA SER A 200 14.41 12.42 0.94
C SER A 200 14.03 11.67 -0.34
N LEU A 201 13.64 12.43 -1.36
CA LEU A 201 13.27 11.89 -2.67
C LEU A 201 14.46 11.96 -3.61
N LEU A 202 15.10 10.80 -3.82
CA LEU A 202 16.37 10.63 -4.49
C LEU A 202 16.16 9.90 -5.83
N ASN A 203 16.92 10.30 -6.85
CA ASN A 203 16.92 9.65 -8.17
C ASN A 203 15.51 9.43 -8.74
N LEU A 204 14.71 10.49 -8.87
CA LEU A 204 13.36 10.42 -9.44
C LEU A 204 13.28 11.01 -10.85
N GLN A 205 14.35 10.95 -11.63
CA GLN A 205 14.42 11.55 -12.98
C GLN A 205 13.39 10.98 -13.97
N SER A 206 12.89 9.77 -13.76
CA SER A 206 11.85 9.15 -14.60
C SER A 206 10.43 9.51 -14.17
N LEU A 207 10.25 10.26 -13.07
CA LEU A 207 8.93 10.54 -12.52
C LEU A 207 8.17 11.48 -13.47
N VAL A 208 6.99 11.04 -13.90
CA VAL A 208 6.14 11.77 -14.85
C VAL A 208 4.91 12.34 -14.15
N GLU A 209 4.32 11.57 -13.26
CA GLU A 209 3.03 11.88 -12.62
C GLU A 209 3.15 11.71 -11.10
N ALA A 210 2.65 12.71 -10.38
CA ALA A 210 2.54 12.66 -8.93
C ALA A 210 1.12 13.02 -8.48
N LEU A 211 0.55 12.21 -7.58
CA LEU A 211 -0.66 12.50 -6.83
C LEU A 211 -0.29 12.72 -5.36
N ILE A 212 -0.43 13.95 -4.89
CA ILE A 212 -0.04 14.34 -3.54
C ILE A 212 -1.28 14.85 -2.78
N ASP A 213 -1.63 14.14 -1.73
CA ASP A 213 -2.68 14.54 -0.80
C ASP A 213 -2.18 14.32 0.64
N VAL A 214 -1.65 15.38 1.26
CA VAL A 214 -1.02 15.27 2.58
C VAL A 214 -1.84 15.97 3.65
N GLU A 215 -2.05 15.29 4.78
CA GLU A 215 -2.81 15.80 5.92
C GLU A 215 -1.84 16.20 7.06
N PRO A 216 -2.01 17.38 7.69
CA PRO A 216 -1.31 17.69 8.93
C PRO A 216 -1.80 16.76 10.05
N GLU A 217 -0.89 16.22 10.85
CA GLU A 217 -1.19 15.24 11.92
C GLU A 217 -2.41 15.56 12.80
N ILE A 218 -3.13 14.50 13.18
CA ILE A 218 -4.27 14.52 14.12
C ILE A 218 -3.93 15.13 15.49
N PHE A 219 -2.67 15.07 15.95
CA PHE A 219 -2.26 15.66 17.24
C PHE A 219 -2.42 17.20 17.31
N ARG A 220 -2.75 17.85 16.19
CA ARG A 220 -3.10 19.28 16.15
C ARG A 220 -4.51 19.65 16.62
N PHE A 221 -5.34 18.72 17.07
CA PHE A 221 -6.51 19.10 17.88
C PHE A 221 -6.12 19.94 19.11
N PHE A 222 -4.86 19.85 19.59
CA PHE A 222 -4.35 20.62 20.73
C PHE A 222 -3.40 21.79 20.39
N TYR A 223 -2.76 21.83 19.21
CA TYR A 223 -1.82 22.90 18.83
C TYR A 223 -2.07 23.40 17.40
N PRO A 224 -2.53 24.65 17.20
CA PRO A 224 -3.32 24.97 16.02
C PRO A 224 -2.54 25.54 14.81
N THR A 225 -1.20 25.58 14.79
CA THR A 225 -0.42 26.07 13.63
C THR A 225 0.55 25.02 13.09
N PRO A 226 0.58 24.73 11.75
CA PRO A 226 1.72 24.10 11.08
C PRO A 226 3.02 24.71 11.59
N SER A 227 3.89 23.89 12.19
CA SER A 227 5.21 24.35 12.55
C SER A 227 5.90 24.76 11.25
N THR A 228 6.71 25.81 11.32
CA THR A 228 7.54 26.25 10.19
C THR A 228 8.36 25.10 9.61
N ASP A 229 8.75 24.15 10.45
CA ASP A 229 9.45 22.92 10.07
C ASP A 229 8.62 22.01 9.15
N LEU A 230 7.31 21.87 9.38
CA LEU A 230 6.42 21.06 8.54
C LEU A 230 6.33 21.62 7.13
N LEU A 231 6.13 22.94 7.03
CA LEU A 231 6.07 23.63 5.74
C LEU A 231 7.41 23.58 5.03
N ARG A 232 8.51 23.70 5.77
CA ARG A 232 9.86 23.53 5.22
C ARG A 232 10.06 22.11 4.68
N GLY A 233 9.61 21.07 5.39
CA GLY A 233 9.72 19.68 4.94
C GLY A 233 8.95 19.40 3.65
N ILE A 234 7.72 19.91 3.55
CA ILE A 234 6.92 19.81 2.31
C ILE A 234 7.61 20.55 1.16
N LYS A 235 8.04 21.80 1.38
CA LYS A 235 8.64 22.65 0.35
C LYS A 235 10.01 22.14 -0.11
N ALA A 236 10.94 21.98 0.83
CA ALA A 236 12.33 21.66 0.55
C ALA A 236 12.58 20.17 0.29
N GLY A 237 11.69 19.30 0.78
CA GLY A 237 11.78 17.86 0.61
C GLY A 237 10.83 17.34 -0.46
N LEU A 238 9.53 17.26 -0.14
CA LEU A 238 8.53 16.61 -1.00
C LEU A 238 8.42 17.29 -2.37
N LEU A 239 8.07 18.57 -2.42
CA LEU A 239 7.81 19.29 -3.68
C LEU A 239 9.08 19.46 -4.52
N ARG A 240 10.21 19.79 -3.86
CA ARG A 240 11.50 19.87 -4.55
C ARG A 240 11.90 18.51 -5.16
N GLY A 241 11.63 17.43 -4.45
CA GLY A 241 11.94 16.07 -4.87
C GLY A 241 11.19 15.61 -6.12
N ILE A 242 9.95 16.07 -6.30
CA ILE A 242 9.09 15.76 -7.45
C ILE A 242 9.08 16.87 -8.53
N SER A 243 10.01 17.83 -8.47
CA SER A 243 9.96 19.04 -9.31
C SER A 243 10.00 18.80 -10.83
N ASN A 244 10.50 17.66 -11.30
CA ASN A 244 10.68 17.38 -12.73
C ASN A 244 9.46 16.75 -13.44
N ILE A 245 8.33 16.58 -12.75
CA ILE A 245 7.12 15.94 -13.29
C ILE A 245 6.42 16.74 -14.38
N LYS A 246 5.56 16.06 -15.14
CA LYS A 246 4.69 16.64 -16.19
C LYS A 246 3.24 16.78 -15.75
N SER A 247 2.77 15.90 -14.86
CA SER A 247 1.42 15.89 -14.31
C SER A 247 1.47 15.92 -12.79
N LEU A 248 0.75 16.86 -12.18
CA LEU A 248 0.61 16.99 -10.74
C LEU A 248 -0.87 17.04 -10.37
N HIS A 249 -1.29 16.12 -9.51
CA HIS A 249 -2.61 16.11 -8.90
C HIS A 249 -2.46 16.42 -7.41
N LEU A 250 -3.11 17.47 -6.95
CA LEU A 250 -3.13 17.88 -5.55
C LEU A 250 -4.49 17.57 -4.96
N GLY A 251 -4.53 16.69 -3.96
CA GLY A 251 -5.77 16.29 -3.29
C GLY A 251 -6.32 17.35 -2.34
N CYS A 252 -7.51 17.09 -1.81
CA CYS A 252 -8.29 18.06 -1.07
C CYS A 252 -7.66 18.47 0.27
N ASN A 253 -6.81 17.66 0.91
CA ASN A 253 -6.11 18.09 2.14
C ASN A 253 -4.98 19.07 1.81
N PHE A 254 -4.50 19.08 0.57
CA PHE A 254 -3.57 20.09 0.09
C PHE A 254 -4.25 21.44 -0.16
N SER A 255 -5.50 21.42 -0.63
CA SER A 255 -6.29 22.62 -0.92
C SER A 255 -7.01 23.19 0.31
N ASN A 256 -7.42 22.33 1.24
CA ASN A 256 -8.39 22.67 2.27
C ASN A 256 -7.76 22.91 3.65
N ALA A 257 -8.40 23.84 4.34
CA ALA A 257 -8.10 24.24 5.69
C ALA A 257 -8.88 23.37 6.68
N TYR A 258 -8.27 22.34 7.25
CA TYR A 258 -8.85 21.74 8.47
C TYR A 258 -8.75 22.78 9.61
N GLY A 259 -9.90 23.28 10.08
CA GLY A 259 -9.98 24.26 11.17
C GLY A 259 -9.76 25.73 10.77
N GLY A 260 -10.04 26.12 9.51
CA GLY A 260 -9.93 27.52 9.07
C GLY A 260 -8.49 28.02 8.86
N ARG A 261 -7.51 27.11 8.87
CA ARG A 261 -6.10 27.41 8.64
C ARG A 261 -5.62 26.67 7.40
N ARG A 262 -5.39 27.43 6.33
CA ARG A 262 -4.78 26.95 5.08
C ARG A 262 -3.44 26.28 5.43
N ILE A 263 -3.03 25.20 4.73
CA ILE A 263 -1.60 25.08 4.39
C ILE A 263 -1.33 26.41 3.70
N PRO A 264 -0.66 27.38 4.36
CA PRO A 264 -0.63 28.77 3.92
C PRO A 264 -0.28 28.71 2.46
N LYS A 265 -1.21 29.22 1.62
CA LYS A 265 -1.20 29.14 0.15
C LYS A 265 0.22 28.81 -0.23
N LEU A 266 0.49 27.54 -0.56
CA LEU A 266 1.79 27.20 -1.07
C LEU A 266 1.91 28.11 -2.26
N ASP A 267 2.62 29.23 -2.07
CA ASP A 267 2.80 30.22 -3.09
C ASP A 267 3.65 29.46 -4.10
N PHE A 268 2.95 28.81 -5.04
CA PHE A 268 3.53 28.19 -6.22
C PHE A 268 4.34 29.24 -7.00
N ILE A 269 4.07 30.52 -6.71
CA ILE A 269 4.93 31.68 -6.90
C ILE A 269 6.29 31.44 -6.21
N GLY A 270 7.15 30.66 -6.88
CA GLY A 270 8.49 30.30 -6.42
C GLY A 270 8.84 28.80 -6.51
N PHE A 271 7.90 27.93 -6.89
CA PHE A 271 8.19 26.50 -7.11
C PHE A 271 8.37 26.23 -8.60
N PRO A 272 9.61 25.97 -9.06
CA PRO A 272 9.82 25.62 -10.44
C PRO A 272 9.44 24.14 -10.59
N PHE A 273 8.23 23.88 -11.08
CA PHE A 273 7.95 22.67 -11.83
C PHE A 273 8.18 22.98 -13.31
N PRO A 274 9.44 23.04 -13.80
CA PRO A 274 9.76 23.58 -15.12
C PRO A 274 9.12 22.80 -16.27
N ASN A 275 8.77 21.54 -16.03
CA ASN A 275 8.23 20.63 -17.03
C ASN A 275 6.72 20.38 -16.87
N LEU A 276 6.05 21.07 -15.94
CA LEU A 276 4.64 20.82 -15.64
C LEU A 276 3.75 21.25 -16.81
N THR A 277 2.95 20.32 -17.29
CA THR A 277 1.99 20.52 -18.39
C THR A 277 0.55 20.31 -17.96
N PHE A 278 0.33 19.57 -16.87
CA PHE A 278 -0.97 19.29 -16.31
C PHE A 278 -0.95 19.51 -14.80
N LEU A 279 -1.92 20.26 -14.30
CA LEU A 279 -2.12 20.52 -12.89
C LEU A 279 -3.61 20.36 -12.57
N GLU A 280 -3.91 19.40 -11.71
CA GLU A 280 -5.24 19.23 -11.12
C GLU A 280 -5.16 19.56 -9.63
N ILE A 281 -6.14 20.33 -9.16
CA ILE A 281 -6.29 20.67 -7.75
C ILE A 281 -7.71 20.28 -7.38
N ASP A 282 -7.84 19.21 -6.62
CA ASP A 282 -9.11 18.80 -6.05
C ASP A 282 -9.41 19.69 -4.84
N THR A 283 -10.56 20.39 -4.88
CA THR A 283 -11.04 21.22 -3.77
C THR A 283 -12.30 20.65 -3.12
N SER A 284 -12.72 19.44 -3.50
CA SER A 284 -13.94 18.83 -3.02
C SER A 284 -13.86 18.47 -1.53
N PHE A 285 -14.98 18.63 -0.82
CA PHE A 285 -15.12 18.19 0.57
C PHE A 285 -15.60 16.73 0.56
N SER A 286 -14.84 15.82 1.17
CA SER A 286 -15.26 14.42 1.40
C SER A 286 -15.40 14.13 2.88
#